data_AF-A0A6V7IKE5-F1
#
_entry.id   AF-A0A6V7IKE5-F1
#
_cell.length_a   1.000
_cell.length_b   1.000
_cell.length_c   1.000
_cell.angle_alpha   90.00
_cell.angle_beta   90.00
_cell.angle_gamma   90.00
#
_symmetry.space_group_name_H-M   'P 1'
#
loop_
_entity.id
_entity.type
_entity.pdbx_description
1 polymer ?
#
loop_
_entity_poly.entity_id
_entity_poly.type
_entity_poly.pdbx_seq_one_letter_code
_entity_poly.pdbx_strand_id
1 'polypeptide(L)' 'LKGSIDDCSCNVDTVDYFNNMKIYPRLQSLLVRAYFRFYKVSLQQPCPFWADDSKCAIRYCHVQPCQD' A
#
# COMPACT_ATOMS: atom_id res chain seq x y z
N LEU A 1 -17.10 -16.83 -3.27
CA LEU A 1 -17.47 -15.67 -2.43
C LEU A 1 -18.48 -14.83 -3.21
N LYS A 2 -19.74 -14.75 -2.77
CA LYS A 2 -20.71 -13.73 -3.23
C LYS A 2 -21.14 -12.94 -1.98
N GLY A 3 -21.17 -11.61 -2.06
CA GLY A 3 -21.72 -10.75 -1.00
C GLY A 3 -21.39 -9.27 -1.22
N SER A 4 -22.37 -8.40 -0.98
CA SER A 4 -22.22 -6.94 -0.95
C SER A 4 -21.35 -6.52 0.24
N ILE A 5 -20.55 -5.46 0.07
CA ILE A 5 -19.78 -4.85 1.16
C ILE A 5 -20.79 -4.14 2.07
N ASP A 6 -20.93 -4.62 3.30
CA ASP A 6 -21.70 -3.99 4.36
C ASP A 6 -21.09 -2.60 4.59
N ASP A 7 -21.87 -1.56 4.31
CA ASP A 7 -21.49 -0.17 4.51
C ASP A 7 -21.23 0.04 6.01
N CYS A 8 -19.96 0.03 6.40
CA CYS A 8 -19.58 0.23 7.78
C CYS A 8 -20.11 1.60 8.21
N SER A 9 -21.15 1.61 9.04
CA SER A 9 -21.77 2.80 9.60
C SER A 9 -20.87 3.41 10.69
N CYS A 10 -19.63 3.75 10.32
CA CYS A 10 -18.67 4.42 11.19
C CYS A 10 -18.43 5.84 10.67
N ASN A 11 -18.58 6.84 11.54
CA ASN A 11 -18.23 8.21 11.20
C ASN A 11 -16.71 8.29 10.93
N VAL A 12 -16.34 8.88 9.79
CA VAL A 12 -14.96 9.17 9.40
C VAL A 12 -14.19 9.88 10.51
N ASP A 13 -14.81 10.82 11.23
CA ASP A 13 -14.16 11.55 12.33
C ASP A 13 -13.72 10.62 13.47
N THR A 14 -14.50 9.57 13.73
CA THR A 14 -14.18 8.60 14.78
C THR A 14 -12.98 7.74 14.38
N VAL A 15 -12.95 7.30 13.11
CA VAL A 15 -11.83 6.53 12.56
C VAL A 15 -10.57 7.37 12.51
N ASP A 16 -10.67 8.62 12.05
CA ASP A 16 -9.55 9.55 11.95
C ASP A 16 -8.93 9.82 13.32
N TYR A 17 -9.75 10.24 14.28
CA TYR A 17 -9.27 10.51 15.64
C TYR A 17 -8.63 9.28 16.26
N PHE A 18 -9.28 8.12 16.15
CA PHE A 18 -8.76 6.89 16.75
C PHE A 18 -7.46 6.44 16.10
N ASN A 19 -7.39 6.41 14.76
CA ASN A 19 -6.20 6.05 14.02
C ASN A 19 -5.04 6.99 14.37
N ASN A 20 -5.23 8.29 14.21
CA ASN A 20 -4.14 9.26 14.28
C ASN A 20 -3.68 9.49 15.73
N MET A 21 -4.59 9.47 16.70
CA MET A 21 -4.24 9.78 18.10
C MET A 21 -3.87 8.55 18.93
N LYS A 22 -4.42 7.37 18.61
CA LYS A 22 -4.23 6.17 19.46
C LYS A 22 -3.39 5.09 18.80
N ILE A 23 -3.62 4.80 17.52
CA ILE A 23 -3.05 3.62 16.84
C ILE A 23 -1.77 3.94 16.08
N TYR A 24 -1.80 4.94 15.20
CA TYR A 24 -0.70 5.31 14.32
C TYR A 24 0.65 5.46 15.02
N PRO A 25 0.81 6.21 16.13
CA PRO A 25 2.11 6.36 16.78
C PRO A 25 2.64 5.03 17.34
N ARG A 26 1.76 4.15 17.81
CA ARG A 26 2.15 2.82 18.32
C ARG A 26 2.55 1.91 17.16
N LEU A 27 1.76 1.90 16.08
CA LEU A 27 2.04 1.09 14.91
C LEU A 27 3.37 1.49 14.27
N GLN A 28 3.62 2.78 14.08
CA GLN A 28 4.91 3.29 13.60
C GLN A 28 6.08 2.82 14.47
N SER A 29 5.93 2.86 15.80
CA SER A 29 6.96 2.36 16.73
C SER A 29 7.23 0.85 16.63
N LEU A 30 6.26 0.07 16.13
CA LEU A 30 6.40 -1.37 15.93
C LEU A 30 7.04 -1.67 14.57
N LEU A 31 6.62 -0.98 13.50
CA LEU A 31 7.08 -1.23 12.14
C LEU A 31 8.60 -1.07 11.97
N VAL A 32 9.22 -0.19 12.77
CA VAL A 32 10.69 0.01 12.75
C VAL A 32 11.49 -1.05 13.51
N ARG A 33 10.83 -1.93 14.29
CA ARG A 33 11.51 -2.96 15.08
C ARG A 33 12.07 -4.06 14.19
N ALA A 34 13.17 -4.68 14.62
CA ALA A 34 13.86 -5.73 13.87
C ALA A 34 12.93 -6.88 13.44
N TYR A 35 11.93 -7.22 14.26
CA TYR A 35 10.95 -8.25 13.94
C TYR A 35 10.04 -7.88 12.75
N PHE A 36 9.60 -6.62 12.65
CA PHE A 36 8.61 -6.20 11.65
C PHE A 36 9.23 -5.53 10.41
N ARG A 37 10.42 -4.94 10.54
CA ARG A 37 11.04 -4.15 9.45
C ARG A 37 11.51 -4.98 8.25
N PHE A 38 11.65 -6.30 8.42
CA PHE A 38 12.12 -7.20 7.37
C PHE A 38 10.97 -8.06 6.85
N TYR A 39 10.77 -8.04 5.53
CA TYR A 39 9.77 -8.84 4.85
C TYR A 39 10.43 -9.79 3.85
N LYS A 40 10.10 -11.08 3.95
CA LYS A 40 10.59 -12.10 3.01
C LYS A 40 9.77 -12.04 1.71
N VAL A 41 10.41 -11.63 0.63
CA VAL A 41 9.80 -11.51 -0.70
C VAL A 41 10.72 -12.08 -1.78
N SER A 42 10.13 -12.64 -2.84
CA SER A 42 10.86 -13.02 -4.06
C SER A 42 10.83 -11.85 -5.04
N LEU A 43 11.98 -11.21 -5.26
CA LEU A 43 12.12 -10.11 -6.24
C LEU A 43 12.51 -10.59 -7.64
N GLN A 44 12.73 -11.89 -7.81
CA GLN A 44 13.19 -12.52 -9.05
C GLN A 44 12.06 -13.25 -9.79
N GLN A 45 10.81 -13.08 -9.34
CA GLN A 45 9.66 -13.67 -10.00
C GLN A 45 9.50 -13.02 -11.39
N PRO A 46 9.54 -13.79 -12.49
CA PRO A 46 9.32 -13.22 -13.81
C PRO A 46 7.87 -12.76 -13.96
N CYS A 47 7.65 -11.68 -14.69
CA CYS A 47 6.31 -11.21 -15.03
C CYS A 47 5.60 -12.27 -15.90
N PRO A 48 4.38 -12.71 -15.53
CA PRO A 48 3.68 -13.75 -16.29
C PRO A 48 3.02 -13.24 -17.59
N PHE A 49 3.09 -11.94 -17.87
CA PHE A 49 2.36 -11.30 -18.97
C PHE A 49 3.26 -10.76 -20.08
N TRP A 50 4.44 -10.22 -19.76
CA TRP A 50 5.39 -9.69 -20.75
C TRP A 50 6.84 -9.77 -20.22
N ALA A 51 7.81 -9.68 -21.13
CA ALA A 51 9.22 -9.61 -20.77
C ALA A 51 9.54 -8.23 -20.16
N ASP A 52 10.15 -8.24 -18.97
CA ASP A 52 10.67 -7.03 -18.35
C ASP A 52 12.13 -6.82 -18.80
N ASP A 53 12.41 -5.68 -19.43
CA ASP A 53 13.76 -5.28 -19.82
C ASP A 53 14.44 -4.42 -18.75
N SER A 54 13.80 -4.26 -17.59
CA SER A 54 14.22 -3.43 -16.45
C SER A 54 14.42 -1.96 -16.82
N LYS A 55 13.80 -1.49 -17.91
CA LYS A 55 13.85 -0.08 -18.33
C LYS A 55 12.54 0.61 -18.02
N CYS A 56 12.64 1.75 -17.32
CA CYS A 56 11.52 2.65 -17.10
C CYS A 56 11.32 3.61 -18.29
N ALA A 57 11.30 3.09 -19.51
CA ALA A 57 11.07 3.87 -20.74
C ALA A 57 9.69 3.62 -21.35
N ILE A 58 8.95 2.64 -20.83
CA ILE A 58 7.61 2.31 -21.31
C ILE A 58 6.67 3.46 -20.92
N ARG A 59 5.93 3.98 -21.92
CA ARG A 59 4.98 5.09 -21.73
C ARG A 59 3.93 4.80 -20.63
N TYR A 60 3.63 3.53 -20.41
CA TYR A 60 2.66 3.06 -19.42
C TYR A 60 3.26 2.80 -18.02
N CYS A 61 4.56 3.01 -17.83
CA CYS A 61 5.23 2.82 -16.54
C CYS A 61 5.41 4.13 -15.76
N HIS A 62 4.82 5.24 -16.24
CA HIS A 62 4.84 6.53 -15.56
C HIS A 62 3.47 7.21 -15.62
N VAL A 63 3.22 8.10 -14.67
CA VAL A 63 2.02 8.95 -14.65
C VAL A 63 2.22 10.15 -15.57
N GLN A 64 1.14 10.60 -16.22
CA GLN A 64 1.16 11.87 -16.93
C GLN A 64 1.23 13.02 -15.90
N PRO A 65 2.24 13.90 -15.97
CA PRO A 65 2.30 15.05 -15.07
C PRO A 65 1.14 16.01 -15.36
N CYS A 66 0.64 16.67 -14.32
CA CYS A 66 -0.33 17.75 -14.46
C CYS A 66 0.30 18.94 -15.20
N GLN A 67 -0.51 19.65 -16.00
CA GLN A 67 -0.12 20.97 -16.52
C GLN A 67 -0.33 21.99 -15.40
N ASP A 68 0.60 22.93 -15.25
CA ASP A 68 0.48 24.07 -14.34
C ASP A 68 -0.69 24.99 -14.72
#